data_AF-A0A4Y2BYV8-F1
#
_entry.id   AF-A0A4Y2BYV8-F1
#
_cell.length_a   1.000
_cell.length_b   1.000
_cell.length_c   1.000
_cell.angle_alpha   90.00
_cell.angle_beta   90.00
_cell.angle_gamma   90.00
#
_symmetry.space_group_name_H-M   'P 1'
#
loop_
_entity.id
_entity.type
_entity.pdbx_description
1 polymer ?
#
loop_
_entity_poly.entity_id
_entity_poly.type
_entity_poly.pdbx_seq_one_letter_code
_entity_poly.pdbx_strand_id
1 'polypeptide(L)'
;MLRPLISYASPVWGAAANIHMQSLEKLQNITVRQIVRQPWYIRNHNIRKDLCLPTIQEFFKTISERFFRKVDASSSTALLSIPPYDPRSNRNRRRPRAALHR
;
A
#
# COMPACT_ATOMS: atom_id res chain seq x y z
N MET A 1 2.81 6.53 16.02
CA MET A 1 1.51 7.16 15.64
C MET A 1 1.35 7.44 14.13
N LEU A 2 2.32 7.17 13.24
CA LEU A 2 2.14 7.41 11.79
C LEU A 2 1.29 6.34 11.05
N ARG A 3 1.23 5.11 11.58
CA ARG A 3 0.62 3.97 10.86
C ARG A 3 -0.87 4.17 10.49
N PRO A 4 -1.73 4.74 11.35
CA PRO A 4 -3.13 5.02 10.99
C PRO A 4 -3.27 6.05 9.86
N LEU A 5 -2.49 7.14 9.92
CA LEU A 5 -2.52 8.21 8.92
C LEU A 5 -2.13 7.70 7.52
N ILE A 6 -1.05 6.92 7.47
CA ILE A 6 -0.55 6.32 6.25
C ILE A 6 -1.57 5.29 5.70
N SER A 7 -2.21 4.51 6.58
CA SER A 7 -3.17 3.48 6.18
C SER A 7 -4.43 4.05 5.55
N TYR A 8 -4.88 5.23 5.99
CA TYR A 8 -6.07 5.89 5.46
C TYR A 8 -5.90 6.28 3.99
N ALA A 9 -4.77 6.88 3.63
CA ALA A 9 -4.51 7.35 2.26
C ALA A 9 -4.02 6.24 1.31
N SER A 10 -3.76 5.04 1.83
CA SER A 10 -3.15 3.92 1.11
C SER A 10 -3.87 3.53 -0.20
N PRO A 11 -5.21 3.38 -0.25
CA PRO A 11 -5.92 3.02 -1.49
C PRO A 11 -5.77 4.05 -2.62
N VAL A 12 -5.51 5.32 -2.28
CA VAL A 12 -5.32 6.42 -3.22
C VAL A 12 -3.86 6.46 -3.69
N TRP A 13 -2.93 6.17 -2.79
CA TRP A 13 -1.50 6.22 -3.08
C TRP A 13 -0.99 5.07 -3.94
N GLY A 14 -1.82 4.08 -4.29
CA GLY A 14 -1.47 3.05 -5.28
C GLY A 14 -1.01 3.62 -6.65
N ALA A 15 -1.41 4.85 -6.99
CA ALA A 15 -0.95 5.58 -8.18
C ALA A 15 0.15 6.62 -7.92
N ALA A 16 0.62 6.76 -6.68
CA ALA A 16 1.65 7.73 -6.33
C ALA A 16 3.01 7.34 -6.93
N ALA A 17 3.92 8.32 -7.08
CA ALA A 17 5.25 8.05 -7.62
C ALA A 17 6.05 7.11 -6.70
N ASN A 18 6.76 6.15 -7.30
CA ASN A 18 7.59 5.16 -6.59
C ASN A 18 8.58 5.79 -5.61
N ILE A 19 9.07 7.01 -5.90
CA ILE A 19 10.02 7.75 -5.07
C ILE A 19 9.45 8.00 -3.67
N HIS A 20 8.17 8.38 -3.56
CA HIS A 20 7.55 8.61 -2.26
C HIS A 20 7.35 7.31 -1.49
N MET A 21 6.99 6.21 -2.16
CA MET A 21 6.88 4.89 -1.53
C MET A 21 8.24 4.42 -0.98
N GLN A 22 9.32 4.59 -1.75
CA GLN A 22 10.67 4.24 -1.32
C GLN A 22 11.11 5.07 -0.11
N SER A 23 10.74 6.36 -0.06
CA SER A 23 11.02 7.21 1.10
C SER A 23 10.33 6.68 2.37
N LEU A 24 9.05 6.32 2.27
CA LEU A 24 8.32 5.71 3.39
C LEU A 24 8.96 4.38 3.81
N GLU A 25 9.36 3.53 2.87
CA GLU A 25 10.00 2.24 3.18
C GLU A 25 11.35 2.43 3.88
N LYS A 26 12.13 3.45 3.49
CA LYS A 26 13.36 3.84 4.21
C LYS A 26 13.05 4.23 5.65
N LEU A 27 12.01 5.02 5.89
CA LEU A 27 11.57 5.40 7.25
C LEU A 27 11.17 4.17 8.07
N GLN A 28 10.43 3.21 7.49
CA GLN A 28 10.10 1.95 8.16
C GLN A 28 11.37 1.18 8.52
N ASN A 29 12.30 1.02 7.58
CA ASN A 29 13.53 0.25 7.80
C ASN A 29 14.40 0.86 8.92
N ILE A 30 14.54 2.18 8.96
CA ILE A 30 15.26 2.89 10.03
C ILE A 30 14.59 2.65 11.38
N THR A 31 13.26 2.84 11.45
CA THR A 31 12.48 2.68 12.68
C THR A 31 12.59 1.25 13.23
N VAL A 32 12.41 0.25 12.36
CA VAL A 32 12.49 -1.16 12.73
C VAL A 32 13.90 -1.52 13.24
N ARG A 33 14.95 -1.06 12.55
CA ARG A 33 16.33 -1.29 12.98
C ARG A 33 16.63 -0.66 14.34
N GLN A 34 16.11 0.54 14.60
CA GLN A 34 16.25 1.20 15.89
C GLN A 34 15.57 0.40 17.01
N ILE A 35 14.36 -0.12 16.77
CA ILE A 35 13.61 -0.93 17.76
C ILE A 35 14.36 -2.22 18.12
N VAL A 36 14.87 -2.95 17.13
CA VAL A 36 15.56 -4.23 17.36
C VAL A 36 17.04 -4.04 17.72
N ARG A 37 17.52 -2.78 17.74
CA ARG A 37 18.92 -2.40 18.05
C ARG A 37 19.95 -3.19 17.23
N GLN A 38 19.64 -3.42 15.95
CA GLN A 38 20.50 -4.24 15.08
C GLN A 38 21.64 -3.41 14.47
N PRO A 39 22.86 -3.97 14.35
CA PRO A 39 23.98 -3.30 13.71
C PRO A 39 23.75 -3.08 12.21
N TRP A 40 24.47 -2.10 11.66
CA TRP A 40 24.28 -1.62 10.28
C TRP A 40 24.56 -2.67 9.21
N TYR A 41 25.46 -3.63 9.49
CA TYR A 41 25.87 -4.68 8.56
C TYR A 41 24.81 -5.77 8.38
N ILE A 42 23.81 -5.85 9.27
CA ILE A 42 22.69 -6.78 9.10
C ILE A 42 21.75 -6.22 8.05
N ARG A 43 21.49 -7.04 7.02
CA ARG A 43 20.60 -6.68 5.91
C ARG A 43 19.18 -6.43 6.41
N ASN A 44 18.56 -5.35 5.95
CA ASN A 44 17.17 -5.00 6.26
C ASN A 44 16.19 -6.14 5.94
N HIS A 45 16.45 -6.91 4.87
CA HIS A 45 15.64 -8.07 4.51
C HIS A 45 15.59 -9.11 5.64
N ASN A 46 16.72 -9.41 6.28
CA ASN A 46 16.79 -10.39 7.36
C ASN A 46 15.99 -9.90 8.57
N ILE A 47 16.22 -8.64 8.98
CA ILE A 47 15.48 -8.04 10.12
C ILE A 47 13.97 -8.09 9.89
N ARG A 48 13.50 -7.77 8.68
CA ARG A 48 12.06 -7.85 8.35
C ARG A 48 11.55 -9.27 8.35
N LYS A 49 12.31 -10.22 7.81
CA LYS A 49 11.94 -11.65 7.77
C LYS A 49 11.82 -12.21 9.18
N ASP A 50 12.78 -11.92 10.05
CA ASP A 50 12.80 -12.37 11.45
C ASP A 50 11.60 -11.79 12.23
N LEU A 51 11.22 -10.55 11.94
CA LEU A 51 10.04 -9.91 12.52
C LEU A 51 8.72 -10.22 11.79
N CYS A 52 8.76 -11.00 10.71
CA CYS A 52 7.62 -11.27 9.82
C CYS A 52 6.88 -9.98 9.38
N LEU A 53 7.62 -8.89 9.14
CA LEU A 53 7.06 -7.60 8.77
C LEU A 53 6.94 -7.44 7.25
N PRO A 54 5.74 -7.13 6.73
CA PRO A 54 5.58 -6.77 5.32
C PRO A 54 6.21 -5.41 5.04
N THR A 55 6.60 -5.22 3.78
CA THR A 55 6.99 -3.91 3.26
C THR A 55 5.81 -2.95 3.25
N ILE A 56 6.07 -1.64 3.21
CA ILE A 56 5.00 -0.64 3.05
C ILE A 56 4.19 -0.89 1.78
N GLN A 57 4.86 -1.26 0.68
CA GLN A 57 4.20 -1.51 -0.59
C GLN A 57 3.22 -2.69 -0.50
N GLU A 58 3.65 -3.82 0.07
CA GLU A 58 2.78 -4.99 0.28
C GLU A 58 1.62 -4.66 1.21
N PHE A 59 1.90 -3.96 2.31
CA PHE A 59 0.87 -3.54 3.26
C PHE A 59 -0.19 -2.65 2.57
N PHE A 60 0.23 -1.71 1.73
CA PHE A 60 -0.68 -0.86 0.98
C PHE A 60 -1.47 -1.62 -0.06
N LYS A 61 -0.83 -2.57 -0.75
CA LYS A 61 -1.50 -3.44 -1.70
C LYS A 61 -2.64 -4.19 -1.00
N THR A 62 -2.38 -4.81 0.15
CA THR A 62 -3.40 -5.51 0.94
C THR A 62 -4.54 -4.59 1.40
N ILE A 63 -4.24 -3.38 1.86
CA ILE A 63 -5.27 -2.41 2.26
C ILE A 63 -6.12 -1.99 1.06
N SER A 64 -5.47 -1.68 -0.05
CA SER A 64 -6.11 -1.23 -1.29
C SER A 64 -7.04 -2.31 -1.84
N GLU A 65 -6.57 -3.56 -1.91
CA GLU A 65 -7.38 -4.70 -2.31
C GLU A 65 -8.59 -4.88 -1.40
N ARG A 66 -8.42 -4.81 -0.08
CA ARG A 66 -9.52 -4.92 0.88
C ARG A 66 -10.53 -3.79 0.70
N PHE A 67 -10.06 -2.57 0.42
CA PHE A 67 -10.93 -1.41 0.17
C PHE A 67 -11.76 -1.63 -1.10
N PHE A 68 -11.13 -1.93 -2.24
CA PHE A 68 -11.88 -2.11 -3.49
C PHE A 68 -12.82 -3.31 -3.45
N ARG A 69 -12.43 -4.42 -2.80
CA ARG A 69 -13.34 -5.55 -2.56
C ARG A 69 -14.57 -5.15 -1.75
N LYS A 70 -14.42 -4.30 -0.75
CA LYS A 70 -15.56 -3.78 0.03
C LYS A 70 -16.44 -2.85 -0.79
N VAL A 71 -15.84 -2.01 -1.64
CA VAL A 71 -16.58 -1.13 -2.56
C VAL A 71 -17.42 -1.99 -3.52
N ASP A 72 -16.83 -3.00 -4.14
CA ASP A 72 -17.53 -3.88 -5.08
C ASP A 72 -18.62 -4.73 -4.41
N ALA A 73 -18.43 -5.14 -3.15
CA ALA A 73 -19.42 -5.92 -2.40
C ALA A 73 -20.56 -5.06 -1.80
N SER A 74 -20.46 -3.73 -1.84
CA SER A 74 -21.41 -2.86 -1.17
C SER A 74 -22.67 -2.62 -2.02
N SER A 75 -23.85 -2.69 -1.39
CA SER A 75 -25.14 -2.41 -2.01
C SER A 75 -25.57 -0.94 -1.87
N SER A 76 -24.63 -0.03 -1.63
CA SER A 76 -24.95 1.37 -1.37
C SER A 76 -25.38 2.09 -2.65
N THR A 77 -26.48 2.83 -2.59
CA THR A 77 -27.07 3.52 -3.77
C THR A 77 -26.08 4.51 -4.42
N ALA A 78 -25.23 5.15 -3.62
CA ALA A 78 -24.20 6.08 -4.10
C ALA A 78 -23.05 5.40 -4.85
N LEU A 79 -22.76 4.12 -4.56
CA LEU A 79 -21.74 3.37 -5.29
C LEU A 79 -22.34 2.70 -6.53
N LEU A 80 -23.62 2.32 -6.50
CA LEU A 80 -24.35 1.79 -7.65
C LEU A 80 -24.57 2.81 -8.76
N SER A 81 -24.61 4.11 -8.44
CA SER A 81 -24.74 5.18 -9.43
C SER A 81 -23.44 5.48 -10.19
N ILE A 82 -22.31 4.91 -9.75
CA ILE A 82 -21.01 5.07 -10.42
C ILE A 82 -20.99 4.17 -11.67
N PRO A 83 -20.58 4.69 -12.84
CA PRO A 83 -20.52 3.88 -14.06
C PRO A 83 -19.53 2.71 -13.91
N PRO A 84 -19.76 1.60 -14.62
CA PRO A 84 -18.90 0.42 -14.55
C PRO A 84 -17.46 0.80 -14.92
N TYR A 85 -16.53 0.46 -14.03
CA TYR A 85 -15.11 0.80 -14.14
C TYR A 85 -14.29 -0.43 -14.53
N ASP A 86 -13.67 -0.39 -15.71
CA ASP A 86 -12.71 -1.41 -16.13
C ASP A 86 -11.27 -0.98 -15.77
N PRO A 87 -10.61 -1.65 -14.80
CA PRO A 87 -9.24 -1.33 -14.42
C PRO A 87 -8.18 -1.67 -15.48
N ARG A 88 -8.51 -2.53 -16.46
CA ARG A 88 -7.56 -2.98 -17.51
C ARG A 88 -7.54 -2.06 -18.73
N SER A 89 -8.51 -1.17 -18.84
CA SER A 89 -8.55 -0.18 -19.93
C SER A 89 -7.33 0.75 -19.90
N ASN A 90 -6.74 1.01 -21.07
CA ASN A 90 -5.59 1.91 -21.22
C ASN A 90 -5.85 3.31 -20.65
N ARG A 91 -7.09 3.81 -20.74
CA ARG A 91 -7.51 5.11 -20.18
C ARG A 91 -7.35 5.17 -18.66
N ASN A 92 -7.38 4.02 -17.99
CA ASN A 92 -7.39 3.87 -16.55
C ASN A 92 -6.03 3.49 -15.96
N ARG A 93 -4.98 3.33 -16.77
CA ARG A 93 -3.64 2.86 -16.37
C ARG A 93 -2.96 3.70 -15.27
N ARG A 94 -3.33 4.97 -15.11
CA ARG A 94 -2.80 5.87 -14.07
C ARG A 94 -3.63 5.87 -12.78
N ARG A 95 -4.71 5.10 -12.71
CA ARG A 95 -5.60 5.06 -11.55
C ARG A 95 -5.07 4.09 -10.49
N PRO A 96 -5.31 4.34 -9.20
CA PRO A 96 -4.81 3.49 -8.12
C PRO A 96 -5.27 2.03 -8.23
N ARG A 97 -6.52 1.82 -8.67
CA ARG A 97 -7.09 0.47 -8.85
C ARG A 97 -6.41 -0.30 -9.99
N ALA A 98 -5.97 0.37 -11.05
CA ALA A 98 -5.22 -0.27 -12.14
C ALA A 98 -3.81 -0.70 -11.71
N ALA A 99 -3.20 0.01 -10.74
CA ALA A 99 -1.89 -0.35 -10.21
C ALA A 99 -1.88 -1.69 -9.45
N LEU A 100 -3.04 -2.18 -8.98
CA LEU A 100 -3.17 -3.50 -8.35
C LEU A 100 -3.13 -4.65 -9.35
N HIS A 101 -3.41 -4.38 -10.62
CA HIS A 101 -3.48 -5.36 -11.70
C HIS A 101 -2.24 -5.34 -12.61
N ARG A 102 -1.20 -4.59 -12.23
CA ARG A 102 0.14 -4.64 -12.84
C ARG A 102 0.98 -5.72 -12.18
#